data_AF-A0A147BN55-F1
#
_entry.id   AF-A0A147BN55-F1
#
_cell.length_a   1.000
_cell.length_b   1.000
_cell.length_c   1.000
_cell.angle_alpha   90.00
_cell.angle_beta   90.00
_cell.angle_gamma   90.00
#
_symmetry.space_group_name_H-M   'P 1'
#
loop_
_entity.id
_entity.type
_entity.pdbx_description
1 polymer ?
#
loop_
_entity_poly.entity_id
_entity_poly.type
_entity_poly.pdbx_seq_one_letter_code
_entity_poly.pdbx_strand_id
1 'polypeptide(L)'
;HAALKKLMCPFCKENLVVEAEELIAGVTRGELKFPQAVVVNAVLTMNIVLEKLGSERYALKFYSCEKQKELLVSVTTPLVEYNEVLDVCENGHLPHMVMGYVLSAAANTFLNNLCKRENNMLAEAEAAKRKLKTLQA
;
A
#
# COMPACT_ATOMS: atom_id res chain seq x y z
N HIS A 1 9.90 2.67 0.66
CA HIS A 1 10.37 3.79 1.53
C HIS A 1 9.52 4.06 2.78
N ALA A 2 8.19 4.15 2.73
CA ALA A 2 7.37 4.49 3.92
C ALA A 2 7.52 3.47 5.09
N ALA A 3 7.55 2.16 4.78
CA ALA A 3 7.82 1.11 5.77
C ALA A 3 9.23 1.21 6.37
N LEU A 4 10.24 1.47 5.54
CA LEU A 4 11.65 1.62 5.96
C LEU A 4 11.86 2.80 6.93
N LYS A 5 11.00 3.82 6.90
CA LYS A 5 11.05 4.94 7.87
C LYS A 5 10.58 4.53 9.26
N LYS A 6 9.70 3.53 9.36
CA LYS A 6 9.14 3.04 10.64
C LYS A 6 9.96 1.90 11.23
N LEU A 7 10.68 1.16 10.41
CA LEU A 7 11.62 0.15 10.86
C LEU A 7 12.86 0.86 11.41
N MET A 8 13.23 0.57 12.66
CA MET A 8 14.47 1.09 13.24
C MET A 8 15.64 0.14 13.00
N CYS A 9 15.38 -1.16 12.91
CA CYS A 9 16.39 -2.19 12.69
C CYS A 9 17.00 -2.11 11.28
N PRO A 10 18.33 -1.88 11.12
CA PRO A 10 18.99 -1.84 9.83
C PRO A 10 18.88 -3.16 9.05
N PHE A 11 19.08 -4.29 9.73
CA PHE A 11 18.96 -5.62 9.10
C PHE A 11 17.56 -5.86 8.50
N CYS A 12 16.50 -5.55 9.24
CA CYS A 12 15.13 -5.63 8.70
C CYS A 12 14.89 -4.68 7.52
N LYS A 13 15.63 -3.57 7.39
CA LYS A 13 15.53 -2.70 6.20
C LYS A 13 16.19 -3.35 5.00
N GLU A 14 17.35 -3.95 5.20
CA GLU A 14 18.12 -4.63 4.15
C GLU A 14 17.40 -5.89 3.66
N ASN A 15 16.80 -6.65 4.59
CA ASN A 15 16.01 -7.83 4.25
C ASN A 15 14.71 -7.52 3.48
N LEU A 16 14.35 -6.25 3.28
CA LEU A 16 13.18 -5.85 2.49
C LEU A 16 13.54 -5.33 1.11
N VAL A 17 14.83 -5.21 0.81
CA VAL A 17 15.31 -4.54 -0.40
C VAL A 17 16.38 -5.35 -1.13
N VAL A 18 16.47 -5.13 -2.43
CA VAL A 18 17.49 -5.64 -3.32
C VAL A 18 18.19 -4.48 -4.02
N GLU A 19 19.38 -4.75 -4.53
CA GLU A 19 20.07 -3.84 -5.44
C GLU A 19 19.33 -3.75 -6.78
N ALA A 20 19.59 -2.66 -7.50
CA ALA A 20 18.91 -2.38 -8.76
C ALA A 20 19.26 -3.45 -9.82
N GLU A 21 18.24 -4.11 -10.37
CA GLU A 21 18.42 -4.87 -11.61
C GLU A 21 18.69 -3.92 -12.77
N GLU A 22 19.52 -4.36 -13.74
CA GLU A 22 19.96 -3.56 -14.90
C GLU A 22 18.79 -2.93 -15.68
N LEU A 23 17.62 -3.58 -15.67
CA LEU A 23 16.38 -3.15 -16.34
C LEU A 23 15.80 -1.83 -15.81
N ILE A 24 16.07 -1.46 -14.56
CA ILE A 24 15.51 -0.27 -13.92
C ILE A 24 16.55 0.84 -13.72
N ALA A 25 17.83 0.52 -13.95
CA ALA A 25 18.95 1.44 -13.76
C ALA A 25 18.76 2.77 -14.50
N GLY A 26 18.21 2.73 -15.72
CA GLY A 26 17.94 3.90 -16.56
C GLY A 26 16.80 4.81 -16.08
N VAL A 27 15.98 4.37 -15.11
CA VAL A 27 14.90 5.17 -14.50
C VAL A 27 15.35 5.80 -13.18
N THR A 28 16.44 5.29 -12.59
CA THR A 28 16.98 5.80 -11.33
C THR A 28 17.94 6.96 -11.57
N ARG A 29 17.97 7.92 -10.63
CA ARG A 29 19.01 8.96 -10.58
C ARG A 29 20.17 8.55 -9.64
N GLY A 30 20.35 7.24 -9.41
CA GLY A 30 21.21 6.67 -8.36
C GLY A 30 20.53 6.57 -6.99
N GLU A 31 21.08 5.72 -6.11
CA GLU A 31 20.76 5.54 -4.67
C GLU A 31 19.41 4.90 -4.27
N LEU A 32 18.56 4.51 -5.23
CA LEU A 32 17.28 3.87 -4.92
C LEU A 32 17.46 2.38 -4.60
N LYS A 33 17.09 1.98 -3.37
CA LYS A 33 16.93 0.56 -2.99
C LYS A 33 15.57 0.05 -3.46
N PHE A 34 15.56 -1.11 -4.11
CA PHE A 34 14.34 -1.70 -4.68
C PHE A 34 13.71 -2.67 -3.70
N PRO A 35 12.37 -2.73 -3.58
CA PRO A 35 11.74 -3.74 -2.73
C PRO A 35 11.99 -5.15 -3.26
N GLN A 36 12.21 -6.12 -2.36
CA GLN A 36 12.18 -7.54 -2.72
C GLN A 36 10.83 -7.95 -3.32
N ALA A 37 10.83 -9.00 -4.15
CA ALA A 37 9.63 -9.54 -4.78
C ALA A 37 8.52 -9.88 -3.78
N VAL A 38 8.86 -10.45 -2.62
CA VAL A 38 7.89 -10.76 -1.54
C VAL A 38 7.19 -9.50 -1.03
N VAL A 39 7.91 -8.38 -0.94
CA VAL A 39 7.36 -7.08 -0.53
C VAL A 39 6.44 -6.51 -1.61
N VAL A 40 6.84 -6.60 -2.88
CA VAL A 40 6.01 -6.19 -4.01
C VAL A 40 4.72 -7.00 -4.04
N ASN A 41 4.81 -8.32 -3.96
CA ASN A 41 3.68 -9.23 -3.95
C ASN A 41 2.72 -8.92 -2.78
N ALA A 42 3.24 -8.71 -1.57
CA ALA A 42 2.43 -8.36 -0.41
C ALA A 42 1.63 -7.05 -0.63
N VAL A 43 2.28 -6.03 -1.19
CA VAL A 43 1.65 -4.74 -1.49
C VAL A 43 0.62 -4.86 -2.63
N LEU A 44 0.90 -5.64 -3.66
CA LEU A 44 -0.03 -5.90 -4.76
C LEU A 44 -1.27 -6.69 -4.28
N THR A 45 -1.07 -7.73 -3.47
CA THR A 45 -2.16 -8.47 -2.83
C THR A 45 -3.04 -7.55 -2.01
N MET A 46 -2.47 -6.62 -1.24
CA MET A 46 -3.26 -5.62 -0.52
C MET A 46 -4.08 -4.73 -1.45
N ASN A 47 -3.51 -4.29 -2.58
CA ASN A 47 -4.25 -3.48 -3.55
C ASN A 47 -5.46 -4.23 -4.11
N ILE A 48 -5.27 -5.50 -4.49
CA ILE A 48 -6.36 -6.37 -4.97
C ILE A 48 -7.46 -6.52 -3.90
N VAL A 49 -7.07 -6.74 -2.65
CA VAL A 49 -8.02 -6.82 -1.53
C VAL A 49 -8.80 -5.51 -1.39
N LEU A 50 -8.13 -4.35 -1.46
CA LEU A 50 -8.80 -3.06 -1.38
C LEU A 50 -9.78 -2.85 -2.52
N GLU A 51 -9.39 -3.14 -3.76
CA GLU A 51 -10.28 -3.06 -4.93
C GLU A 51 -11.50 -3.96 -4.74
N LYS A 52 -11.31 -5.16 -4.19
CA LYS A 52 -12.43 -6.07 -3.89
C LYS A 52 -13.34 -5.51 -2.81
N LEU A 53 -12.79 -4.97 -1.72
CA LEU A 53 -13.56 -4.35 -0.65
C LEU A 53 -14.34 -3.12 -1.13
N GLY A 54 -13.80 -2.38 -2.11
CA GLY A 54 -14.44 -1.24 -2.75
C GLY A 54 -15.48 -1.59 -3.83
N SER A 55 -15.58 -2.87 -4.23
CA SER A 55 -16.58 -3.33 -5.21
C SER A 55 -18.01 -3.23 -4.67
N GLU A 56 -19.01 -3.07 -5.54
CA GLU A 56 -20.43 -2.92 -5.18
C GLU A 56 -20.92 -3.92 -4.12
N ARG A 57 -20.43 -5.16 -4.20
CA ARG A 57 -20.79 -6.24 -3.27
C ARG A 57 -20.40 -5.96 -1.82
N TYR A 58 -19.30 -5.25 -1.59
CA TYR A 58 -18.72 -5.06 -0.26
C TYR A 58 -18.60 -3.58 0.15
N ALA A 59 -18.71 -2.66 -0.81
CA ALA A 59 -18.47 -1.23 -0.66
C ALA A 59 -19.20 -0.63 0.55
N LEU A 60 -20.51 -0.85 0.68
CA LEU A 60 -21.30 -0.27 1.76
C LEU A 60 -20.75 -0.66 3.15
N LYS A 61 -20.43 -1.94 3.34
CA LYS A 61 -19.87 -2.45 4.61
C LYS A 61 -18.47 -1.92 4.85
N PHE A 62 -17.65 -1.87 3.80
CA PHE A 62 -16.28 -1.37 3.89
C PHE A 62 -16.23 0.12 4.22
N TYR A 63 -17.02 0.95 3.52
CA TYR A 63 -17.06 2.39 3.74
C TYR A 63 -17.71 2.79 5.06
N SER A 64 -18.60 1.95 5.61
CA SER A 64 -19.20 2.17 6.92
C SER A 64 -18.33 1.67 8.09
N CYS A 65 -17.19 1.04 7.81
CA CYS A 65 -16.28 0.55 8.85
C CYS A 65 -15.43 1.69 9.42
N GLU A 66 -15.39 1.86 10.74
CA GLU A 66 -14.52 2.86 11.39
C GLU A 66 -13.03 2.48 11.31
N LYS A 67 -12.74 1.17 11.25
CA LYS A 67 -11.39 0.60 11.35
C LYS A 67 -10.93 0.00 10.02
N GLN A 68 -11.11 0.73 8.93
CA GLN A 68 -10.78 0.28 7.56
C GLN A 68 -9.33 -0.21 7.42
N LYS A 69 -8.38 0.45 8.10
CA LYS A 69 -6.97 0.04 8.10
C LYS A 69 -6.78 -1.34 8.74
N GLU A 70 -7.33 -1.54 9.93
CA GLU A 70 -7.22 -2.82 10.64
C GLU A 70 -7.89 -3.93 9.85
N LEU A 71 -9.08 -3.65 9.28
CA LEU A 71 -9.79 -4.57 8.41
C LEU A 71 -8.93 -4.96 7.20
N LEU A 72 -8.42 -3.98 6.44
CA LEU A 72 -7.60 -4.23 5.25
C LEU A 72 -6.37 -5.07 5.60
N VAL A 73 -5.63 -4.71 6.65
CA VAL A 73 -4.46 -5.48 7.10
C VAL A 73 -4.87 -6.89 7.51
N SER A 74 -5.95 -7.05 8.27
CA SER A 74 -6.41 -8.36 8.77
C SER A 74 -6.84 -9.32 7.65
N VAL A 75 -7.47 -8.80 6.60
CA VAL A 75 -7.90 -9.60 5.44
C VAL A 75 -6.71 -9.93 4.55
N THR A 76 -5.75 -9.01 4.39
CA THR A 76 -4.57 -9.25 3.55
C THR A 76 -3.55 -10.17 4.20
N THR A 77 -3.30 -10.05 5.51
CA THR A 77 -2.22 -10.79 6.21
C THR A 77 -2.22 -12.30 5.95
N PRO A 78 -3.34 -13.04 6.04
CA PRO A 78 -3.35 -14.48 5.79
C PRO A 78 -3.16 -14.86 4.30
N LEU A 79 -3.23 -13.89 3.37
CA LEU A 79 -3.07 -14.12 1.93
C LEU A 79 -1.63 -13.90 1.45
N VAL A 80 -0.73 -13.45 2.34
CA VAL A 80 0.67 -13.19 2.00
C VAL A 80 1.53 -14.30 2.59
N GLU A 81 2.21 -15.04 1.73
CA GLU A 81 3.22 -16.02 2.12
C GLU A 81 4.59 -15.32 2.17
N TYR A 82 5.24 -15.32 3.35
CA TYR A 82 6.51 -14.61 3.55
C TYR A 82 7.51 -15.35 4.46
N ASN A 83 7.11 -16.47 5.07
CA ASN A 83 7.96 -17.18 6.04
C ASN A 83 9.16 -17.89 5.38
N GLU A 84 9.08 -18.20 4.09
CA GLU A 84 10.16 -18.89 3.36
C GLU A 84 11.16 -17.95 2.68
N VAL A 85 10.85 -16.65 2.62
CA VAL A 85 11.62 -15.68 1.81
C VAL A 85 12.37 -14.66 2.66
N LEU A 86 11.85 -14.33 3.84
CA LEU A 86 12.48 -13.35 4.73
C LEU A 86 13.21 -14.06 5.86
N ASP A 87 14.48 -13.74 6.05
CA ASP A 87 15.26 -14.24 7.18
C ASP A 87 14.81 -13.66 8.53
N VAL A 88 14.99 -14.45 9.60
CA VAL A 88 14.90 -13.96 10.97
C VAL A 88 16.04 -12.98 11.20
N CYS A 89 15.72 -11.80 11.71
CA CYS A 89 16.71 -10.77 11.99
C CYS A 89 17.62 -11.19 13.16
N GLU A 90 18.88 -10.74 13.15
CA GLU A 90 19.84 -10.89 14.26
C GLU A 90 19.31 -10.36 15.62
N ASN A 91 18.35 -9.43 15.60
CA ASN A 91 17.67 -8.92 16.80
C ASN A 91 16.43 -9.75 17.20
N GLY A 92 16.21 -10.92 16.59
CA GLY A 92 15.09 -11.82 16.87
C GLY A 92 13.74 -11.44 16.26
N HIS A 93 13.67 -10.43 15.38
CA HIS A 93 12.43 -10.07 14.69
C HIS A 93 12.03 -11.15 13.68
N LEU A 94 10.82 -11.68 13.85
CA LEU A 94 10.27 -12.69 12.97
C LEU A 94 9.75 -12.09 11.65
N PRO A 95 9.79 -12.83 10.53
CA PRO A 95 9.31 -12.39 9.22
C PRO A 95 7.92 -11.74 9.22
N HIS A 96 6.97 -12.34 9.94
CA HIS A 96 5.61 -11.81 10.05
C HIS A 96 5.53 -10.42 10.69
N MET A 97 6.44 -10.12 11.64
CA MET A 97 6.47 -8.81 12.28
C MET A 97 6.94 -7.76 11.29
N VAL A 98 8.01 -8.06 10.54
CA VAL A 98 8.57 -7.18 9.50
C VAL A 98 7.53 -6.95 8.40
N MET A 99 6.88 -8.01 7.92
CA MET A 99 5.81 -7.91 6.93
C MET A 99 4.61 -7.12 7.46
N GLY A 100 4.27 -7.26 8.75
CA GLY A 100 3.23 -6.47 9.40
C GLY A 100 3.47 -4.96 9.29
N TYR A 101 4.73 -4.50 9.41
CA TYR A 101 5.07 -3.10 9.19
C TYR A 101 4.89 -2.66 7.73
N VAL A 102 5.24 -3.52 6.77
CA VAL A 102 5.02 -3.28 5.34
C VAL A 102 3.54 -3.11 5.06
N LEU A 103 2.72 -4.08 5.45
CA LEU A 103 1.27 -4.08 5.24
C LEU A 103 0.61 -2.87 5.92
N SER A 104 1.02 -2.54 7.14
CA SER A 104 0.51 -1.36 7.87
C SER A 104 0.82 -0.04 7.16
N ALA A 105 2.03 0.09 6.58
CA ALA A 105 2.41 1.27 5.80
C ALA A 105 1.69 1.32 4.44
N ALA A 106 1.54 0.18 3.77
CA ALA A 106 0.80 0.07 2.52
C ALA A 106 -0.68 0.42 2.71
N ALA A 107 -1.34 -0.10 3.74
CA ALA A 107 -2.74 0.17 4.04
C ALA A 107 -3.00 1.67 4.21
N ASN A 108 -2.15 2.36 4.99
CA ASN A 108 -2.26 3.82 5.14
C ASN A 108 -2.12 4.55 3.80
N THR A 109 -1.18 4.11 2.97
CA THR A 109 -0.92 4.73 1.66
C THR A 109 -2.12 4.55 0.74
N PHE A 110 -2.63 3.33 0.64
CA PHE A 110 -3.76 3.01 -0.22
C PHE A 110 -5.05 3.68 0.23
N LEU A 111 -5.38 3.67 1.53
CA LEU A 111 -6.57 4.34 2.04
C LEU A 111 -6.51 5.85 1.81
N ASN A 112 -5.37 6.48 2.06
CA ASN A 112 -5.19 7.91 1.77
C ASN A 112 -5.33 8.22 0.28
N ASN A 113 -4.77 7.37 -0.58
CA ASN A 113 -4.90 7.53 -2.03
C ASN A 113 -6.35 7.32 -2.50
N LEU A 114 -7.06 6.36 -1.92
CA LEU A 114 -8.48 6.14 -2.16
C LEU A 114 -9.29 7.38 -1.82
N CYS A 115 -9.16 7.90 -0.59
CA CYS A 115 -9.86 9.12 -0.17
C CYS A 115 -9.57 10.31 -1.10
N LYS A 116 -8.30 10.50 -1.48
CA LYS A 116 -7.91 11.57 -2.41
C LYS A 116 -8.56 11.39 -3.79
N ARG A 117 -8.57 10.16 -4.32
CA ARG A 117 -9.18 9.85 -5.61
C ARG A 117 -10.68 10.16 -5.60
N GLU A 118 -11.40 9.68 -4.59
CA GLU A 118 -12.85 9.93 -4.47
C GLU A 118 -13.14 11.43 -4.31
N ASN A 119 -12.36 12.15 -3.49
CA ASN A 119 -12.51 13.59 -3.32
C ASN A 119 -12.23 14.37 -4.62
N ASN A 120 -11.23 13.97 -5.39
CA ASN A 120 -10.93 14.59 -6.68
C ASN A 120 -12.09 14.39 -7.66
N MET A 121 -12.68 13.19 -7.72
CA MET A 121 -13.85 12.91 -8.57
C MET A 121 -15.05 13.79 -8.20
N LEU A 122 -15.30 13.98 -6.90
CA LEU A 122 -16.37 14.87 -6.43
C LEU A 122 -16.10 16.34 -6.81
N ALA A 123 -14.87 16.82 -6.62
CA ALA A 123 -14.48 18.19 -6.95
C ALA A 123 -14.60 18.47 -8.46
N GLU A 124 -14.21 17.51 -9.30
CA GLU A 124 -14.36 17.60 -10.76
C GLU A 124 -15.84 17.62 -11.18
N ALA A 125 -16.67 16.78 -10.58
CA ALA A 125 -18.12 16.75 -10.83
C ALA A 125 -18.80 18.08 -10.43
N GLU A 126 -18.40 18.67 -9.31
CA GLU A 126 -18.88 20.00 -8.92
C GLU A 126 -18.43 21.10 -9.87
N ALA A 127 -17.15 21.09 -10.29
CA ALA A 127 -16.62 22.06 -11.24
C ALA A 127 -17.36 21.97 -12.58
N ALA A 128 -17.66 20.76 -13.07
CA ALA A 128 -18.45 20.54 -14.27
C ALA A 128 -19.88 21.10 -14.12
N LYS A 129 -20.54 20.84 -12.99
CA LYS A 129 -21.88 21.41 -12.69
C LYS A 129 -21.86 22.94 -12.66
N ARG A 130 -20.82 23.56 -12.09
CA ARG A 130 -20.67 25.03 -12.06
C ARG A 130 -20.50 25.60 -13.47
N LYS A 131 -19.63 25.00 -14.30
CA LYS A 131 -19.44 25.40 -15.71
C LYS A 131 -20.73 25.35 -16.51
N LEU A 132 -21.52 24.27 -16.35
CA LEU A 132 -22.80 24.13 -17.05
C LEU A 132 -23.79 25.23 -16.67
N LYS A 133 -23.89 25.57 -15.37
CA LYS A 133 -24.76 26.66 -14.89
C LYS A 133 -24.37 28.02 -15.45
N THR A 134 -23.07 28.31 -15.55
CA THR A 134 -22.58 29.58 -16.10
C THR A 134 -22.81 29.71 -17.62
N LEU A 135 -22.90 28.61 -18.36
CA LEU A 135 -23.21 28.62 -19.79
C LEU A 135 -24.72 28.70 -20.10
N GLN A 136 -25.58 28.51 -19.10
CA GLN A 136 -27.04 28.56 -19.22
C GLN A 136 -27.64 29.88 -18.69
N ALA A 137 -26.80 30.76 -18.12
CA ALA A 137 -27.16 32.10 -17.66
C ALA A 137 -26.64 33.15 -18.65
#